data_AF-A0A962RAF5-F1
#
_entry.id   AF-A0A962RAF5-F1
#
_cell.length_a   1.000
_cell.length_b   1.000
_cell.length_c   1.000
_cell.angle_alpha   90.00
_cell.angle_beta   90.00
_cell.angle_gamma   90.00
#
_symmetry.space_group_name_H-M   'P 1'
#
loop_
_entity.id
_entity.type
_entity.pdbx_description
1 polymer ?
#
loop_
_entity_poly.entity_id
_entity_poly.type
_entity_poly.pdbx_seq_one_letter_code
_entity_poly.pdbx_strand_id
1 'polypeptide(L)'
;MFMSRALFLVGWLVPLVALAHTDSAATGTGFVSGLMHPVTGLDHVIAMVAVGLWGAQLGKPALWLLPIAFPMVMAMGGAAGAAGLPLPGIEIGIAASGLLLGLAVLGNVRPPLWIA
;
A
#
# COMPACT_ATOMS: atom_id res chain seq x y z
N MET A 1 -31.08 -1.08 9.37
CA MET A 1 -30.34 -0.96 8.09
C MET A 1 -29.71 0.42 7.84
N PHE A 2 -30.03 1.47 8.62
CA PHE A 2 -29.43 2.82 8.45
C PHE A 2 -28.23 3.12 9.36
N MET A 3 -28.09 2.47 10.52
CA MET A 3 -27.02 2.76 11.50
C MET A 3 -25.63 2.32 11.02
N SER A 4 -25.55 1.30 10.17
CA SER A 4 -24.26 0.72 9.73
C SER A 4 -23.53 1.60 8.72
N ARG A 5 -24.23 2.45 7.94
CA ARG A 5 -23.61 3.30 6.92
C ARG A 5 -22.94 4.55 7.50
N ALA A 6 -23.46 5.04 8.64
CA ALA A 6 -22.88 6.18 9.36
C ALA A 6 -21.55 5.82 10.04
N LEU A 7 -21.40 4.59 10.54
CA LEU A 7 -20.15 4.12 11.14
C LEU A 7 -19.00 4.06 10.12
N PHE A 8 -19.29 3.69 8.87
CA PHE A 8 -18.31 3.67 7.78
C PHE A 8 -17.81 5.06 7.37
N LEU A 9 -18.65 6.10 7.50
CA LEU A 9 -18.31 7.48 7.13
C LEU A 9 -17.53 8.21 8.24
N VAL A 10 -17.71 7.82 9.50
CA VAL A 10 -16.97 8.42 10.64
C VAL A 10 -15.51 7.92 10.70
N GLY A 11 -15.24 6.70 10.24
CA GLY A 11 -13.87 6.16 10.17
C GLY A 11 -12.96 6.83 9.13
N TRP A 12 -13.53 7.57 8.17
CA TRP A 12 -12.81 8.23 7.07
C TRP A 12 -12.21 9.59 7.43
N LEU A 13 -12.53 10.15 8.61
CA LEU A 13 -12.14 11.51 9.00
C LEU A 13 -11.21 11.56 10.20
N VAL A 14 -10.67 10.43 10.66
CA VAL A 14 -9.67 10.43 11.73
C VAL A 14 -8.29 10.25 11.10
N PRO A 15 -7.52 11.33 10.85
CA PRO A 15 -6.08 11.16 10.79
C PRO A 15 -5.69 10.74 12.21
N LEU A 16 -5.55 9.43 12.44
CA LEU A 16 -4.83 8.99 13.63
C LEU A 16 -3.43 9.57 13.47
N VAL A 17 -3.17 10.58 14.29
CA VAL A 17 -1.87 11.18 14.60
C VAL A 17 -0.73 10.34 14.05
N ALA A 18 -0.01 10.89 13.07
CA ALA A 18 1.25 10.35 12.57
C ALA A 18 2.23 10.24 13.75
N LEU A 19 2.21 9.10 14.43
CA LEU A 19 3.07 8.77 15.55
C LEU A 19 4.12 7.77 15.07
N ALA A 20 5.07 8.27 14.28
CA ALA A 20 6.28 7.52 13.95
C ALA A 20 7.45 8.49 13.72
N HIS A 21 7.86 9.22 14.75
CA HIS A 21 9.29 9.55 14.86
C HIS A 21 9.98 8.31 15.44
N THR A 22 10.53 7.45 14.58
CA THR A 22 11.56 6.51 15.00
C THR A 22 12.90 7.07 14.53
N ASP A 23 13.68 7.59 15.47
CA ASP A 23 15.12 7.86 15.33
C ASP A 23 15.89 6.54 15.11
N SER A 24 15.60 5.82 14.02
CA SER A 24 16.30 4.59 13.65
C SER A 24 17.67 4.85 13.01
N ALA A 25 18.10 6.12 12.94
CA ALA A 25 19.43 6.49 12.48
C ALA A 25 20.55 6.01 13.43
N ALA A 26 20.24 5.59 14.67
CA ALA A 26 21.25 5.35 15.71
C ALA A 26 21.69 3.88 15.92
N THR A 27 21.07 2.88 15.29
CA THR A 27 21.38 1.46 15.60
C THR A 27 21.47 0.61 14.35
N GLY A 28 22.62 0.63 13.68
CA GLY A 28 23.32 -0.48 12.98
C GLY A 28 22.56 -1.57 12.18
N THR A 29 21.26 -1.40 11.89
CA THR A 29 20.35 -2.45 11.41
C THR A 29 19.58 -2.05 10.15
N GLY A 30 19.96 -0.94 9.50
CA GLY A 30 19.19 -0.31 8.42
C GLY A 30 18.78 -1.24 7.27
N PHE A 31 19.63 -2.21 6.89
CA PHE A 31 19.28 -3.19 5.85
C PHE A 31 18.25 -4.24 6.32
N VAL A 32 18.47 -4.86 7.47
CA VAL A 32 17.56 -5.88 8.03
C VAL A 32 16.23 -5.26 8.43
N SER A 33 16.27 -4.07 9.04
CA SER A 33 15.08 -3.28 9.36
C SER A 33 14.31 -2.92 8.09
N GLY A 34 15.01 -2.51 7.01
CA GLY A 34 14.40 -2.24 5.71
C GLY A 34 13.75 -3.48 5.07
N LEU A 35 14.34 -4.67 5.21
CA LEU A 35 13.73 -5.93 4.74
C LEU A 35 12.52 -6.35 5.57
N MET A 36 12.49 -6.04 6.87
CA MET A 36 11.35 -6.36 7.74
C MET A 36 10.21 -5.34 7.59
N HIS A 37 10.50 -4.14 7.09
CA HIS A 37 9.54 -3.04 6.98
C HIS A 37 8.25 -3.40 6.22
N PRO A 38 8.25 -4.11 5.07
CA PRO A 38 7.01 -4.48 4.39
C PRO A 38 6.13 -5.43 5.20
N VAL A 39 6.71 -6.21 6.11
CA VAL A 39 5.99 -7.17 6.96
C VAL A 39 5.46 -6.48 8.22
N THR A 40 6.20 -5.50 8.75
CA THR A 40 5.79 -4.75 9.95
C THR A 40 4.89 -3.56 9.65
N GLY A 41 4.94 -3.02 8.43
CA GLY A 41 4.12 -1.91 7.97
C GLY A 41 2.70 -2.35 7.61
N LEU A 42 1.70 -1.86 8.34
CA LEU A 42 0.29 -2.21 8.12
C LEU A 42 -0.18 -1.83 6.70
N ASP A 43 0.29 -0.71 6.18
CA ASP A 43 -0.07 -0.21 4.85
C ASP A 43 0.36 -1.18 3.74
N HIS A 44 1.55 -1.78 3.89
CA HIS A 44 2.08 -2.77 2.95
C HIS A 44 1.28 -4.06 3.00
N VAL A 45 0.96 -4.55 4.19
CA VAL A 45 0.17 -5.77 4.39
C VAL A 45 -1.23 -5.60 3.79
N ILE A 46 -1.90 -4.48 4.05
CA ILE A 46 -3.22 -4.18 3.49
C ILE A 46 -3.13 -4.12 1.96
N ALA A 47 -2.11 -3.44 1.41
CA ALA A 47 -1.94 -3.35 -0.03
C ALA A 47 -1.64 -4.71 -0.67
N MET A 48 -0.79 -5.55 -0.07
CA MET A 48 -0.50 -6.90 -0.56
C MET A 48 -1.75 -7.78 -0.60
N VAL A 49 -2.60 -7.71 0.45
CA VAL A 49 -3.88 -8.42 0.47
C VAL A 49 -4.81 -7.89 -0.62
N ALA A 50 -4.95 -6.58 -0.75
CA ALA A 50 -5.79 -5.97 -1.78
C ALA A 50 -5.34 -6.36 -3.20
N VAL A 51 -4.04 -6.30 -3.47
CA VAL A 51 -3.41 -6.70 -4.74
C VAL A 51 -3.66 -8.19 -5.02
N GLY A 52 -3.53 -9.06 -4.02
CA GLY A 52 -3.82 -10.49 -4.16
C GLY A 52 -5.29 -10.76 -4.48
N LEU A 53 -6.21 -10.09 -3.78
CA LEU A 53 -7.65 -10.18 -4.05
C LEU A 53 -7.99 -9.67 -5.45
N TRP A 54 -7.42 -8.54 -5.85
CA TRP A 54 -7.65 -7.98 -7.18
C TRP A 54 -7.07 -8.84 -8.30
N GLY A 55 -5.87 -9.40 -8.11
CA GLY A 55 -5.28 -10.38 -9.02
C GLY A 55 -6.12 -11.65 -9.16
N ALA A 56 -6.74 -12.10 -8.08
CA ALA A 56 -7.70 -13.21 -8.14
C ALA A 56 -8.99 -12.84 -8.91
N GLN A 57 -9.48 -11.60 -8.81
CA GLN A 57 -10.63 -11.10 -9.57
C GLN A 57 -10.36 -10.97 -11.07
N LEU A 58 -9.14 -10.55 -11.44
CA LEU A 58 -8.69 -10.39 -12.83
C LEU A 58 -8.33 -11.73 -13.50
N GLY A 59 -7.90 -12.72 -12.72
CA GLY A 59 -7.50 -14.04 -13.23
C GLY A 59 -6.09 -14.05 -13.84
N LYS A 60 -5.78 -15.08 -14.63
CA LYS A 60 -4.46 -15.20 -15.27
C LYS A 60 -4.35 -14.23 -16.46
N PRO A 61 -3.24 -13.49 -16.62
CA PRO A 61 -1.98 -13.62 -15.89
C PRO A 61 -1.84 -12.71 -14.65
N ALA A 62 -2.79 -11.79 -14.40
CA ALA A 62 -2.76 -10.81 -13.31
C ALA A 62 -2.52 -11.45 -11.93
N LEU A 63 -3.09 -12.64 -11.70
CA LEU A 63 -2.95 -13.40 -10.46
C LEU A 63 -1.48 -13.61 -10.04
N TRP A 64 -0.58 -13.79 -11.00
CA TRP A 64 0.87 -13.96 -10.72
C TRP A 64 1.65 -12.68 -10.93
N LEU A 65 1.22 -11.85 -11.89
CA LEU A 65 1.95 -10.64 -12.25
C LEU A 65 1.85 -9.56 -11.17
N LEU A 66 0.65 -9.33 -10.63
CA LEU A 66 0.40 -8.27 -9.66
C LEU A 66 1.15 -8.47 -8.33
N PRO A 67 1.19 -9.68 -7.73
CA PRO A 67 2.00 -9.92 -6.53
C PRO A 67 3.51 -9.76 -6.72
N ILE A 68 4.01 -9.75 -7.96
CA ILE A 68 5.43 -9.53 -8.28
C ILE A 68 5.69 -8.05 -8.58
N ALA A 69 4.85 -7.45 -9.46
CA ALA A 69 5.02 -6.07 -9.89
C ALA A 69 4.91 -5.09 -8.72
N PHE A 70 3.95 -5.32 -7.81
CA PHE A 70 3.70 -4.40 -6.71
C PHE A 70 4.90 -4.27 -5.74
N PRO A 71 5.47 -5.35 -5.17
CA PRO A 71 6.68 -5.26 -4.37
C PRO A 71 7.90 -4.69 -5.10
N MET A 72 8.04 -4.94 -6.41
CA MET A 72 9.15 -4.38 -7.20
C MET A 72 9.08 -2.85 -7.26
N VAL A 73 7.90 -2.28 -7.52
CA VAL A 73 7.70 -0.83 -7.54
C VAL A 73 7.90 -0.23 -6.14
N MET A 74 7.41 -0.89 -5.10
CA MET A 74 7.66 -0.46 -3.72
C MET A 74 9.15 -0.44 -3.37
N ALA A 75 9.89 -1.49 -3.76
CA ALA A 75 11.34 -1.56 -3.56
C ALA A 75 12.08 -0.43 -4.30
N MET A 76 11.66 -0.08 -5.52
CA MET A 76 12.21 1.07 -6.24
C MET A 76 11.95 2.39 -5.51
N GLY A 77 10.74 2.59 -4.97
CA GLY A 77 10.42 3.77 -4.15
C GLY A 77 11.27 3.84 -2.87
N GLY A 78 11.45 2.71 -2.18
CA GLY A 78 12.31 2.60 -1.01
C GLY A 78 13.78 2.90 -1.33
N ALA A 79 14.30 2.38 -2.46
CA ALA A 79 15.65 2.68 -2.93
C ALA A 79 15.84 4.16 -3.29
N ALA A 80 14.84 4.79 -3.92
CA ALA A 80 14.85 6.21 -4.22
C ALA A 80 14.89 7.07 -2.95
N GLY A 81 14.10 6.72 -1.93
CA GLY A 81 14.15 7.36 -0.61
C GLY A 81 15.50 7.18 0.09
N ALA A 82 16.07 5.97 0.04
CA ALA A 82 17.39 5.68 0.59
C ALA A 82 18.53 6.43 -0.14
N ALA A 83 18.37 6.72 -1.43
CA ALA A 83 19.29 7.57 -2.20
C ALA A 83 19.16 9.07 -1.89
N GLY A 84 18.27 9.46 -0.97
CA GLY A 84 18.06 10.86 -0.56
C GLY A 84 17.27 11.68 -1.58
N LEU A 85 16.56 11.05 -2.51
CA LEU A 85 15.71 11.77 -3.45
C LEU A 85 14.52 12.39 -2.70
N PRO A 86 14.28 13.71 -2.86
CA PRO A 86 13.09 14.33 -2.29
C PRO A 86 11.86 13.84 -3.03
N LEU A 87 11.00 13.08 -2.35
CA LEU A 87 9.74 12.56 -2.88
C LEU A 87 8.56 13.28 -2.19
N PRO A 88 8.25 14.54 -2.56
CA PRO A 88 7.18 15.29 -1.94
C PRO A 88 5.83 14.61 -2.18
N GLY A 89 5.00 14.54 -1.15
CA GLY A 89 3.66 13.96 -1.24
C GLY A 89 3.62 12.42 -1.36
N ILE A 90 4.71 11.71 -1.04
CA ILE A 90 4.75 10.25 -1.11
C ILE A 90 3.69 9.59 -0.22
N GLU A 91 3.44 10.14 0.98
CA GLU A 91 2.40 9.67 1.89
C GLU A 91 1.00 9.76 1.26
N ILE A 92 0.71 10.88 0.58
CA ILE A 92 -0.55 11.09 -0.13
C ILE A 92 -0.67 10.11 -1.29
N GLY A 93 0.41 9.87 -2.04
CA GLY A 93 0.45 8.89 -3.12
C GLY A 93 0.19 7.46 -2.64
N ILE A 94 0.81 7.07 -1.52
CA ILE A 94 0.59 5.75 -0.89
C ILE A 94 -0.86 5.62 -0.44
N ALA A 95 -1.39 6.60 0.29
CA ALA A 95 -2.79 6.59 0.75
C ALA A 95 -3.79 6.53 -0.42
N ALA A 96 -3.55 7.32 -1.47
CA ALA A 96 -4.38 7.32 -2.67
C ALA A 96 -4.33 5.97 -3.41
N SER A 97 -3.16 5.36 -3.55
CA SER A 97 -3.03 4.05 -4.20
C SER A 97 -3.75 2.94 -3.43
N GLY A 98 -3.63 2.92 -2.10
CA GLY A 98 -4.38 1.99 -1.24
C GLY A 98 -5.89 2.17 -1.37
N LEU A 99 -6.37 3.41 -1.42
CA LEU A 99 -7.78 3.71 -1.64
C LEU A 99 -8.27 3.21 -3.01
N LEU A 100 -7.54 3.52 -4.08
CA LEU A 100 -7.90 3.12 -5.44
C LEU A 100 -7.93 1.59 -5.59
N LEU A 101 -6.94 0.89 -5.04
CA LEU A 101 -6.92 -0.57 -4.99
C LEU A 101 -8.12 -1.13 -4.21
N GLY A 102 -8.43 -0.55 -3.05
CA GLY A 102 -9.59 -0.94 -2.26
C GLY A 102 -10.91 -0.76 -3.03
N LEU A 103 -11.06 0.35 -3.76
CA LEU A 103 -12.22 0.60 -4.61
C LEU A 103 -12.30 -0.36 -5.80
N ALA A 104 -11.16 -0.67 -6.42
CA ALA A 104 -11.09 -1.62 -7.53
C ALA A 104 -11.52 -3.03 -7.08
N VAL A 105 -11.04 -3.47 -5.91
CA VAL A 105 -11.44 -4.74 -5.29
C VAL A 105 -12.92 -4.73 -4.93
N LEU A 106 -13.41 -3.67 -4.27
CA LEU A 106 -14.80 -3.55 -3.84
C LEU A 106 -15.76 -3.53 -5.04
N GLY A 107 -15.38 -2.85 -6.11
CA GLY A 107 -16.16 -2.73 -7.34
C GLY A 107 -16.01 -3.91 -8.30
N ASN A 108 -15.15 -4.89 -7.99
CA ASN A 108 -14.76 -5.98 -8.91
C ASN A 108 -14.40 -5.42 -10.30
N VAL A 109 -13.60 -4.36 -10.31
CA VAL A 109 -13.23 -3.63 -11.52
C VAL A 109 -12.24 -4.47 -12.31
N ARG A 110 -12.58 -4.80 -13.55
CA ARG A 110 -11.80 -5.67 -14.44
C ARG A 110 -11.33 -4.92 -15.69
N PRO A 111 -10.41 -3.94 -15.54
CA PRO A 111 -9.85 -3.27 -16.69
C PRO A 111 -8.94 -4.23 -17.47
N PRO A 112 -8.63 -3.92 -18.73
CA PRO A 112 -7.62 -4.69 -19.46
C PRO A 112 -6.25 -4.58 -18.76
N LEU A 113 -5.44 -5.63 -18.83
CA LEU A 113 -4.23 -5.81 -18.00
C LEU A 113 -3.20 -4.67 -18.08
N TRP A 114 -3.16 -3.93 -19.19
CA TRP A 114 -2.24 -2.80 -19.37
C TRP A 114 -2.66 -1.54 -18.59
N ILE A 115 -3.89 -1.51 -18.09
CA ILE A 115 -4.43 -0.47 -17.20
C ILE A 115 -4.40 -0.94 -15.73
N ALA A 116 -4.37 -2.27 -15.50
CA ALA A 116 -4.33 -2.86 -14.18
C ALA A 116 -2.94 -2.74 -13.53
#